data_AF-A0A0G3XAA9-F1
#
_entry.id   AF-A0A0G3XAA9-F1
#
_cell.length_a   1.000
_cell.length_b   1.000
_cell.length_c   1.000
_cell.angle_alpha   90.00
_cell.angle_beta   90.00
_cell.angle_gamma   90.00
#
_symmetry.space_group_name_H-M   'P 1'
#
loop_
_entity.id
_entity.type
_entity.pdbx_description
1 polymer ?
#
loop_
_entity_poly.entity_id
_entity_poly.type
_entity_poly.pdbx_seq_one_letter_code
_entity_poly.pdbx_strand_id
1 'polypeptide(L)'
;MNGQPAASHPPANPHRGEAALPVAGAMRRLRPSFAALVAAEEDLGPLFALVERAGEGRLALSEIATLFWHCMDDHEGLSREAVGQAVIEQGLAACTRPLRVLLGQILKGSG
;
A
#
# COMPACT_ATOMS: atom_id res chain seq x y z
N MET A 1 -28.60 24.61 -6.54
CA MET A 1 -27.41 24.21 -7.33
C MET A 1 -26.18 24.64 -6.54
N ASN A 2 -25.53 23.75 -5.79
CA ASN A 2 -24.18 23.99 -5.26
C ASN A 2 -23.41 22.68 -5.43
N GLY A 3 -22.73 22.54 -6.58
CA GLY A 3 -21.80 21.45 -6.85
C GLY A 3 -20.44 21.82 -6.29
N GLN A 4 -20.09 21.25 -5.14
CA GLN A 4 -18.72 21.29 -4.64
C GLN A 4 -17.84 20.48 -5.62
N PRO A 5 -16.74 21.03 -6.15
CA PRO A 5 -15.84 20.23 -6.97
C PRO A 5 -15.18 19.19 -6.05
N ALA A 6 -15.36 17.90 -6.38
CA ALA A 6 -14.64 16.82 -5.72
C ALA A 6 -13.14 17.10 -5.80
N ALA A 7 -12.48 17.20 -4.64
CA ALA A 7 -11.04 17.42 -4.58
C ALA A 7 -10.35 16.28 -5.35
N SER A 8 -9.80 16.61 -6.52
CA SER A 8 -8.99 15.70 -7.30
C SER A 8 -7.72 15.41 -6.50
N HIS A 9 -7.64 14.22 -5.91
CA HIS A 9 -6.42 13.76 -5.26
C HIS A 9 -5.29 13.75 -6.30
N PRO A 10 -4.12 14.37 -6.00
CA PRO A 10 -3.00 14.33 -6.93
C PRO A 10 -2.60 12.87 -7.21
N PRO A 11 -2.20 12.55 -8.46
CA PRO A 11 -1.75 11.21 -8.80
C PRO A 11 -0.55 10.81 -7.95
N ALA A 12 -0.45 9.52 -7.60
CA ALA A 12 0.66 8.98 -6.81
C ALA A 12 2.01 9.39 -7.44
N ASN A 13 2.85 10.07 -6.66
CA ASN A 13 4.18 10.47 -7.10
C ASN A 13 5.21 9.37 -6.82
N PRO A 14 5.71 8.67 -7.85
CA PRO A 14 6.71 7.61 -7.66
C PRO A 14 8.05 8.14 -7.13
N HIS A 15 8.38 9.43 -7.36
CA HIS A 15 9.55 10.08 -6.78
C HIS A 15 9.39 10.38 -5.28
N ARG A 16 8.18 10.24 -4.74
CA ARG A 16 7.87 10.39 -3.31
C ARG A 16 7.60 9.04 -2.64
N GLY A 17 7.82 7.94 -3.36
CA GLY A 17 7.54 6.60 -2.88
C GLY A 17 6.06 6.22 -2.88
N GLU A 18 5.21 7.00 -3.57
CA GLU A 18 3.78 6.75 -3.59
C GLU A 18 3.44 5.69 -4.65
N ALA A 19 2.53 4.79 -4.30
CA ALA A 19 1.92 3.85 -5.22
C ALA A 19 0.40 4.01 -5.21
N ALA A 20 -0.28 3.42 -6.20
CA ALA A 20 -1.74 3.46 -6.27
C ALA A 20 -2.30 2.03 -6.36
N LEU A 21 -3.41 1.81 -5.68
CA LEU A 21 -4.13 0.55 -5.63
C LEU A 21 -5.63 0.82 -5.81
N PRO A 22 -6.28 0.26 -6.84
CA PRO A 22 -7.74 0.24 -6.93
C PRO A 22 -8.33 -0.55 -5.74
N VAL A 23 -9.18 0.09 -4.92
CA VAL A 23 -9.87 -0.56 -3.79
C VAL A 23 -11.30 -0.03 -3.72
N ALA A 24 -12.28 -0.94 -3.65
CA ALA A 24 -13.70 -0.60 -3.56
C ALA A 24 -14.16 0.44 -4.61
N GLY A 25 -13.68 0.32 -5.85
CA GLY A 25 -14.02 1.22 -6.96
C GLY A 25 -13.32 2.59 -6.95
N ALA A 26 -12.45 2.87 -5.97
CA ALA A 26 -11.67 4.10 -5.90
C ALA A 26 -10.17 3.82 -6.04
N MET A 27 -9.43 4.76 -6.64
CA MET A 27 -7.98 4.69 -6.67
C MET A 27 -7.41 5.19 -5.34
N ARG A 28 -6.84 4.30 -4.54
CA ARG A 28 -6.27 4.63 -3.23
C ARG A 28 -4.76 4.78 -3.33
N ARG A 29 -4.23 5.78 -2.64
CA ARG A 29 -2.79 6.07 -2.59
C ARG A 29 -2.14 5.33 -1.43
N LEU A 30 -1.00 4.73 -1.70
CA LEU A 30 -0.11 4.12 -0.72
C LEU A 30 1.06 5.06 -0.45
N ARG A 31 1.24 5.47 0.80
CA ARG A 31 2.28 6.36 1.31
C ARG A 31 2.97 5.72 2.54
N PRO A 32 4.20 5.20 2.39
CA PRO A 32 4.97 4.58 3.48
C PRO A 32 5.55 5.64 4.44
N SER A 33 4.69 6.28 5.25
CA SER A 33 5.13 7.21 6.29
C SER A 33 5.76 6.49 7.49
N PHE A 34 6.49 7.19 8.35
CA PHE A 34 7.07 6.59 9.56
C PHE A 34 6.01 5.88 10.41
N ALA A 35 4.88 6.54 10.69
CA ALA A 35 3.80 5.96 11.47
C ALA A 35 3.20 4.72 10.81
N ALA A 36 3.02 4.75 9.49
CA ALA A 36 2.53 3.60 8.72
C ALA A 36 3.49 2.41 8.78
N LEU A 37 4.80 2.67 8.65
CA LEU A 37 5.82 1.64 8.68
C LEU A 37 5.99 1.01 10.08
N VAL A 38 5.88 1.82 11.14
CA VAL A 38 5.86 1.31 12.52
C VAL A 38 4.64 0.41 12.75
N ALA A 39 3.44 0.86 12.36
CA ALA A 39 2.22 0.05 12.49
C ALA A 39 2.28 -1.24 11.65
N ALA A 40 2.90 -1.17 10.46
CA ALA A 40 3.15 -2.35 9.64
C ALA A 40 4.13 -3.31 10.30
N GLU A 41 5.20 -2.81 10.93
CA GLU A 41 6.20 -3.63 11.64
C GLU A 41 5.60 -4.33 12.87
N GLU A 42 4.68 -3.67 13.58
CA GLU A 42 3.95 -4.29 14.70
C GLU A 42 3.12 -5.52 14.26
N ASP A 43 2.48 -5.46 13.08
CA ASP A 43 1.64 -6.55 12.55
C ASP A 43 2.45 -7.61 11.76
N LEU A 44 3.53 -7.21 11.06
CA LEU A 44 4.27 -8.04 10.11
C LEU A 44 5.62 -8.56 10.62
N GLY A 45 6.05 -8.05 11.78
CA GLY A 45 7.41 -8.18 12.27
C GLY A 45 8.40 -7.28 11.50
N PRO A 46 9.71 -7.45 11.77
CA PRO A 46 10.75 -6.54 11.29
C PRO A 46 10.70 -6.29 9.79
N LEU A 47 10.76 -5.02 9.37
CA LEU A 47 10.64 -4.64 7.95
C LEU A 47 11.75 -5.23 7.08
N PHE A 48 12.96 -5.42 7.62
CA PHE A 48 14.04 -6.11 6.91
C PHE A 48 13.68 -7.58 6.62
N ALA A 49 13.14 -8.29 7.60
CA ALA A 49 12.71 -9.68 7.42
C ALA A 49 11.56 -9.77 6.40
N LEU A 50 10.66 -8.79 6.36
CA LEU A 50 9.61 -8.69 5.35
C LEU A 50 10.18 -8.55 3.94
N VAL A 51 11.18 -7.66 3.77
CA VAL A 51 11.86 -7.43 2.48
C VAL A 51 12.61 -8.69 2.02
N GLU A 52 13.30 -9.38 2.91
CA GLU A 52 13.97 -10.65 2.60
C GLU A 52 12.98 -11.71 2.12
N ARG A 53 11.87 -11.90 2.84
CA ARG A 53 10.79 -12.82 2.42
C ARG A 53 10.25 -12.46 1.03
N ALA A 54 10.07 -11.17 0.75
CA ALA A 54 9.63 -10.72 -0.56
C ALA A 54 10.65 -11.03 -1.66
N GLY A 55 11.94 -10.82 -1.41
CA GLY A 55 13.03 -11.16 -2.34
C GLY A 55 13.14 -12.66 -2.63
N GLU A 56 12.79 -13.49 -1.66
CA GLU A 56 12.74 -14.94 -1.79
C GLU A 56 11.42 -15.49 -2.36
N GLY A 57 10.45 -14.62 -2.66
CA GLY A 57 9.13 -15.06 -3.15
C GLY A 57 8.28 -15.78 -2.10
N ARG A 58 8.57 -15.58 -0.81
CA ARG A 58 7.87 -16.20 0.32
C ARG A 58 6.83 -15.30 0.99
N LEU A 59 6.55 -14.14 0.41
CA LEU A 59 5.60 -13.18 0.96
C LEU A 59 4.18 -13.73 0.86
N ALA A 60 3.49 -13.84 1.98
CA ALA A 60 2.11 -14.30 2.05
C ALA A 60 1.14 -13.22 1.54
N LEU A 61 -0.02 -13.66 1.06
CA LEU A 61 -1.08 -12.76 0.60
C LEU A 61 -1.55 -11.80 1.71
N SER A 62 -1.65 -12.31 2.95
CA SER A 62 -2.02 -11.52 4.12
C SER A 62 -0.97 -10.45 4.43
N GLU A 63 0.32 -10.73 4.25
CA GLU A 63 1.38 -9.75 4.47
C GLU A 63 1.31 -8.61 3.46
N ILE A 64 1.00 -8.91 2.19
CA ILE A 64 0.78 -7.91 1.14
C ILE A 64 -0.42 -7.02 1.51
N ALA A 65 -1.56 -7.62 1.86
CA ALA A 65 -2.77 -6.89 2.20
C ALA A 65 -2.57 -6.01 3.45
N THR A 66 -1.90 -6.52 4.48
CA THR A 66 -1.58 -5.77 5.70
C THR A 66 -0.62 -4.61 5.42
N LEU A 67 0.42 -4.81 4.61
CA LEU A 67 1.33 -3.73 4.22
C LEU A 67 0.59 -2.63 3.45
N PHE A 68 -0.27 -3.01 2.49
CA PHE A 68 -1.08 -2.05 1.75
C PHE A 68 -2.09 -1.32 2.62
N TRP A 69 -2.71 -2.01 3.58
CA TRP A 69 -3.59 -1.39 4.55
C TRP A 69 -2.84 -0.29 5.29
N HIS A 70 -1.74 -0.60 5.96
CA HIS A 70 -1.01 0.39 6.77
C HIS A 70 -0.42 1.52 5.95
N CYS A 71 0.02 1.25 4.73
CA CYS A 71 0.54 2.29 3.86
C CYS A 71 -0.57 3.11 3.19
N MET A 72 -1.86 2.79 3.34
CA MET A 72 -2.91 3.58 2.72
C MET A 72 -3.03 4.97 3.36
N ASP A 73 -3.13 6.00 2.53
CA ASP A 73 -3.16 7.40 3.00
C ASP A 73 -4.49 7.78 3.66
N ASP A 74 -5.57 7.10 3.29
CA ASP A 74 -6.92 7.30 3.82
C ASP A 74 -7.70 5.98 3.85
N HIS A 75 -8.36 5.73 4.98
CA HIS A 75 -9.19 4.55 5.23
C HIS A 75 -10.69 4.87 5.27
N GLU A 76 -11.10 6.10 4.94
CA GLU A 76 -12.50 6.50 5.02
C GLU A 76 -13.40 5.57 4.18
N GLY A 77 -14.34 4.92 4.87
CA GLY A 77 -15.26 3.95 4.29
C GLY A 77 -14.64 2.62 3.87
N LEU A 78 -13.39 2.34 4.27
CA LEU A 78 -12.68 1.10 3.94
C LEU A 78 -12.48 0.21 5.16
N SER A 79 -12.66 -1.09 4.96
CA SER A 79 -12.28 -2.11 5.93
C SER A 79 -11.00 -2.84 5.50
N ARG A 80 -10.34 -3.53 6.44
CA ARG A 80 -9.16 -4.35 6.12
C ARG A 80 -9.50 -5.45 5.11
N GLU A 81 -10.69 -6.01 5.22
CA GLU A 81 -11.22 -7.04 4.31
C GLU A 81 -11.36 -6.50 2.88
N ALA A 82 -11.78 -5.24 2.72
CA ALA A 82 -11.90 -4.61 1.40
C ALA A 82 -10.53 -4.50 0.68
N VAL A 83 -9.45 -4.26 1.43
CA VAL A 83 -8.09 -4.26 0.86
C VAL A 83 -7.67 -5.66 0.46
N GLY A 84 -7.93 -6.67 1.30
CA GLY A 84 -7.67 -8.08 0.96
C GLY A 84 -8.42 -8.51 -0.31
N GLN A 85 -9.70 -8.13 -0.41
CA GLN A 85 -10.52 -8.39 -1.59
C GLN A 85 -9.97 -7.71 -2.84
N ALA A 86 -9.50 -6.46 -2.73
CA ALA A 86 -8.87 -5.74 -3.84
C ALA A 86 -7.57 -6.42 -4.32
N VAL A 87 -6.78 -7.00 -3.42
CA VAL A 87 -5.59 -7.78 -3.78
C VAL A 87 -5.98 -9.04 -4.57
N ILE A 88 -7.07 -9.71 -4.19
CA ILE A 88 -7.61 -10.88 -4.90
C ILE A 88 -8.11 -10.48 -6.30
N GLU A 89 -8.90 -9.42 -6.40
CA GLU A 89 -9.49 -8.92 -7.65
C GLU A 89 -8.44 -8.50 -8.67
N GLN A 90 -7.34 -7.90 -8.22
CA GLN A 90 -6.23 -7.50 -9.08
C GLN A 90 -5.26 -8.65 -9.39
N GLY A 91 -5.17 -9.61 -8.48
CA GLY A 91 -4.19 -10.69 -8.51
C GLY A 91 -2.77 -10.24 -8.11
N LEU A 92 -1.95 -11.21 -7.73
CA LEU A 92 -0.58 -10.97 -7.26
C LEU A 92 0.29 -10.28 -8.31
N ALA A 93 0.13 -10.65 -9.59
CA ALA A 93 0.91 -10.06 -10.68
C ALA A 93 0.74 -8.54 -10.77
N ALA A 94 -0.50 -8.03 -10.69
CA ALA A 94 -0.77 -6.60 -10.70
C ALA A 94 -0.28 -5.92 -9.40
N CYS A 95 -0.39 -6.60 -8.26
CA CYS A 95 0.06 -6.11 -6.96
C CYS A 95 1.60 -6.02 -6.83
N THR A 96 2.37 -6.70 -7.67
CA THR A 96 3.84 -6.64 -7.63
C THR A 96 4.39 -5.23 -7.82
N ARG A 97 3.74 -4.40 -8.66
CA ARG A 97 4.19 -3.04 -8.94
C ARG A 97 4.12 -2.14 -7.70
N PRO A 98 2.96 -1.95 -7.03
CA PRO A 98 2.89 -1.16 -5.80
C PRO A 98 3.75 -1.78 -4.69
N LEU A 99 3.82 -3.11 -4.58
CA LEU A 99 4.66 -3.78 -3.60
C LEU A 99 6.15 -3.43 -3.77
N ARG A 100 6.67 -3.49 -5.01
CA ARG A 100 8.06 -3.13 -5.31
C ARG A 100 8.38 -1.67 -4.99
N VAL A 101 7.43 -0.76 -5.20
CA VAL A 101 7.59 0.65 -4.83
C VAL A 101 7.75 0.78 -3.31
N LEU A 102 6.85 0.19 -2.53
CA LEU A 102 6.91 0.23 -1.07
C LEU A 102 8.20 -0.39 -0.52
N LEU A 103 8.53 -1.62 -0.93
CA LEU A 103 9.74 -2.31 -0.45
C LEU A 103 11.01 -1.55 -0.85
N GLY A 104 11.05 -0.98 -2.06
CA GLY A 104 12.15 -0.14 -2.50
C GLY A 104 12.32 1.13 -1.65
N GLN A 105 11.22 1.74 -1.22
CA GLN A 105 11.24 2.91 -0.34
C GLN A 105 11.65 2.57 1.09
N ILE A 106 11.20 1.43 1.62
CA ILE A 106 11.63 0.94 2.94
C ILE A 106 13.16 0.78 2.97
N LEU A 107 13.76 0.28 1.89
CA LEU A 107 15.21 0.09 1.80
C LEU A 107 16.00 1.39 1.55
N LYS A 108 15.48 2.28 0.71
CA LYS A 108 16.23 3.46 0.22
C LYS A 108 15.92 4.74 0.99
N GLY A 109 14.82 4.78 1.74
CA GLY A 109 14.22 6.00 2.24
C GLY A 109 13.55 6.83 1.14
N SER A 110 12.90 7.92 1.55
CA SER A 110 12.25 8.88 0.64
C SER A 110 13.25 9.97 0.23
N GLY A 111 14.00 9.71 -0.84
CA GLY A 111 14.90 10.67 -1.50
C GLY A 111 14.44 10.99 -2.91
#